data_AF-A0A6I6S906-F1
#
_entry.id   AF-A0A6I6S906-F1
#
_cell.length_a   1.000
_cell.length_b   1.000
_cell.length_c   1.000
_cell.angle_alpha   90.00
_cell.angle_beta   90.00
_cell.angle_gamma   90.00
#
_symmetry.space_group_name_H-M   'P 1'
#
loop_
_entity.id
_entity.type
_entity.pdbx_description
1 polymer ?
#
loop_
_entity_poly.entity_id
_entity_poly.type
_entity_poly.pdbx_seq_one_letter_code
_entity_poly.pdbx_strand_id
1 'polypeptide(L)'
;MSDQQAQQAQHTPRSLIVTFYGAYGRGGPDRPGGAPGPVPVAALIRLLGALGVDPPSVRSAVSRLKRRGLLVAERTAAGAAAYGLSDAARQLLEDGDRRIFGRPAARLSDGWVLAVFSVPEEERHKRHLLRSRLSRLGFGTAAPGVWIAPAHLYEETRHTLERLELGPYVDLFTGTHAGFAPTAQAVARWWDLDAIAARHRAFLAEHEPVLARWARRRSVPPEAAYRDYLLALDAWRRLPYADPGLPSPLLPEDWPGGRAAEVFGRLDAKLRAAGARYACEATAGPHRTRGTV
;
A
#
# COMPACT_ATOMS: atom_id res chain seq x y z
N MET A 1 -3.50 -16.37 -22.61
CA MET A 1 -3.69 -14.92 -22.83
C MET A 1 -4.45 -14.20 -21.72
N SER A 2 -5.10 -14.91 -20.78
CA SER A 2 -5.94 -14.30 -19.74
C SER A 2 -5.20 -13.82 -18.47
N ASP A 3 -4.14 -14.49 -18.02
CA ASP A 3 -3.43 -14.10 -16.78
C ASP A 3 -2.59 -12.82 -16.94
N GLN A 4 -1.95 -12.63 -18.09
CA GLN A 4 -1.08 -11.48 -18.32
C GLN A 4 -1.85 -10.14 -18.43
N GLN A 5 -3.10 -10.17 -18.89
CA GLN A 5 -3.98 -8.99 -18.93
C GLN A 5 -4.57 -8.66 -17.54
N ALA A 6 -4.86 -9.66 -16.71
CA ALA A 6 -5.24 -9.46 -15.31
C ALA A 6 -4.07 -8.91 -14.46
N GLN A 7 -2.85 -9.44 -14.68
CA GLN A 7 -1.61 -8.92 -14.09
C GLN A 7 -1.35 -7.45 -14.49
N GLN A 8 -1.60 -7.10 -15.76
CA GLN A 8 -1.44 -5.74 -16.28
C GLN A 8 -2.48 -4.77 -15.72
N ALA A 9 -3.71 -5.22 -15.47
CA ALA A 9 -4.73 -4.42 -14.78
C ALA A 9 -4.36 -4.14 -13.32
N GLN A 10 -3.64 -5.08 -12.69
CA GLN A 10 -3.22 -5.03 -11.30
C GLN A 10 -2.03 -4.07 -11.05
N HIS A 11 -1.17 -3.85 -12.05
CA HIS A 11 0.02 -2.98 -11.97
C HIS A 11 -0.05 -1.79 -12.93
N THR A 12 -0.98 -0.86 -12.69
CA THR A 12 -1.05 0.34 -13.54
C THR A 12 0.24 1.19 -13.41
N PRO A 13 0.69 1.88 -14.47
CA PRO A 13 1.88 2.74 -14.41
C PRO A 13 1.80 3.78 -13.29
N ARG A 14 0.60 4.29 -13.01
CA ARG A 14 0.35 5.20 -11.88
C ARG A 14 0.61 4.52 -10.54
N SER A 15 0.11 3.30 -10.37
CA SER A 15 0.31 2.47 -9.18
C SER A 15 1.80 2.26 -8.91
N LEU A 16 2.54 1.85 -9.94
CA LEU A 16 3.98 1.59 -9.87
C LEU A 16 4.79 2.85 -9.55
N ILE A 17 4.44 4.02 -10.10
CA ILE A 17 5.10 5.28 -9.72
C ILE A 17 4.90 5.57 -8.23
N VAL A 18 3.67 5.45 -7.73
CA VAL A 18 3.38 5.68 -6.30
C VAL A 18 4.13 4.68 -5.43
N THR A 19 4.19 3.41 -5.84
CA THR A 19 4.96 2.37 -5.15
C THR A 19 6.46 2.64 -5.15
N PHE A 20 7.02 3.13 -6.26
CA PHE A 20 8.42 3.54 -6.36
C PHE A 20 8.73 4.71 -5.40
N TYR A 21 7.93 5.77 -5.43
CA TYR A 21 8.12 6.89 -4.48
C TYR A 21 7.92 6.42 -3.03
N GLY A 22 7.01 5.47 -2.83
CA GLY A 22 6.78 4.84 -1.54
C GLY A 22 8.02 4.11 -1.01
N ALA A 23 8.63 3.27 -1.85
CA ALA A 23 9.77 2.44 -1.48
C ALA A 23 11.11 3.20 -1.44
N TYR A 24 11.33 4.07 -2.42
CA TYR A 24 12.68 4.58 -2.75
C TYR A 24 12.74 6.09 -2.90
N GLY A 25 11.66 6.76 -3.34
CA GLY A 25 11.70 8.20 -3.68
C GLY A 25 11.57 9.17 -2.50
N ARG A 26 11.61 8.69 -1.24
CA ARG A 26 11.41 9.49 -0.03
C ARG A 26 12.70 9.85 0.73
N GLY A 27 13.89 9.55 0.16
CA GLY A 27 15.22 9.71 0.77
C GLY A 27 15.27 10.50 2.09
N GLY A 28 15.44 9.79 3.20
CA GLY A 28 15.52 10.34 4.54
C GLY A 28 16.47 9.51 5.42
N PRO A 29 16.97 10.09 6.52
CA PRO A 29 17.98 9.47 7.39
C PRO A 29 17.55 8.12 7.98
N ASP A 30 16.23 7.90 8.15
CA ASP A 30 15.67 6.67 8.74
C ASP A 30 15.43 5.53 7.73
N ARG A 31 15.75 5.73 6.43
CA ARG A 31 15.67 4.68 5.40
C ARG A 31 16.96 4.61 4.58
N PRO A 32 17.93 3.76 4.97
CA PRO A 32 19.10 3.51 4.15
C PRO A 32 18.68 2.95 2.77
N GLY A 33 19.07 3.63 1.69
CA GLY A 33 18.92 3.18 0.31
C GLY A 33 17.86 3.88 -0.56
N GLY A 34 17.19 4.94 -0.09
CA GLY A 34 16.32 5.75 -0.95
C GLY A 34 17.08 6.64 -1.94
N ALA A 35 16.51 6.88 -3.14
CA ALA A 35 16.98 7.92 -4.03
C ALA A 35 16.64 9.29 -3.39
N PRO A 36 17.64 10.14 -3.10
CA PRO A 36 17.40 11.42 -2.43
C PRO A 36 16.85 12.45 -3.44
N GLY A 37 15.60 12.87 -3.23
CA GLY A 37 15.04 14.05 -3.88
C GLY A 37 14.24 13.79 -5.16
N PRO A 38 13.89 14.87 -5.89
CA PRO A 38 13.00 14.80 -7.03
C PRO A 38 13.61 14.00 -8.18
N VAL A 39 12.79 13.19 -8.85
CA VAL A 39 13.24 12.21 -9.86
C VAL A 39 12.97 12.72 -11.27
N PRO A 40 13.98 12.77 -12.17
CA PRO A 40 13.77 13.11 -13.58
C PRO A 40 12.85 12.13 -14.30
N VAL A 41 12.05 12.59 -15.26
CA VAL A 41 11.17 11.71 -16.05
C VAL A 41 11.95 10.64 -16.81
N ALA A 42 13.15 10.97 -17.29
CA ALA A 42 14.02 9.98 -17.94
C ALA A 42 14.41 8.83 -17.00
N ALA A 43 14.64 9.13 -15.71
CA ALA A 43 14.89 8.11 -14.70
C ALA A 43 13.63 7.28 -14.42
N LEU A 44 12.46 7.91 -14.28
CA LEU A 44 11.18 7.19 -14.14
C LEU A 44 10.91 6.27 -15.34
N ILE A 45 11.24 6.69 -16.56
CA ILE A 45 11.12 5.86 -17.76
C ILE A 45 12.03 4.63 -17.69
N ARG A 46 13.30 4.78 -17.25
CA ARG A 46 14.21 3.64 -17.08
C ARG A 46 13.70 2.67 -16.01
N LEU A 47 13.32 3.21 -14.85
CA LEU A 47 12.81 2.47 -13.70
C LEU A 47 11.56 1.66 -14.05
N LEU A 48 10.57 2.30 -14.67
CA LEU A 48 9.35 1.60 -15.09
C LEU A 48 9.55 0.74 -16.34
N GLY A 49 10.55 1.04 -17.17
CA GLY A 49 10.97 0.19 -18.28
C GLY A 49 11.49 -1.18 -17.81
N ALA A 50 12.19 -1.24 -16.68
CA ALA A 50 12.59 -2.51 -16.06
C ALA A 50 11.40 -3.38 -15.63
N LEU A 51 10.22 -2.78 -15.47
CA LEU A 51 8.94 -3.44 -15.17
C LEU A 51 8.12 -3.72 -16.44
N GLY A 52 8.63 -3.39 -17.63
CA GLY A 52 7.95 -3.59 -18.91
C GLY A 52 6.95 -2.49 -19.29
N VAL A 53 7.01 -1.31 -18.65
CA VAL A 53 6.12 -0.18 -18.99
C VAL A 53 6.76 0.71 -20.06
N ASP A 54 6.01 1.03 -21.11
CA ASP A 54 6.49 1.86 -22.20
C ASP A 54 6.63 3.35 -21.81
N PRO A 55 7.58 4.10 -22.41
CA PRO A 55 7.80 5.51 -22.08
C PRO A 55 6.58 6.43 -22.24
N PRO A 56 5.73 6.31 -23.28
CA PRO A 56 4.47 7.04 -23.36
C PRO A 56 3.56 6.84 -22.14
N SER A 57 3.37 5.59 -21.69
CA SER A 57 2.57 5.26 -20.51
C SER A 57 3.11 5.90 -19.23
N VAL A 58 4.43 5.90 -19.04
CA VAL A 58 5.08 6.58 -17.90
C VAL A 58 4.78 8.08 -17.91
N ARG A 59 4.98 8.76 -19.05
CA ARG A 59 4.73 10.21 -19.19
C ARG A 59 3.26 10.56 -18.92
N SER A 60 2.34 9.75 -19.44
CA SER A 60 0.91 9.92 -19.20
C SER A 60 0.54 9.74 -17.73
N ALA A 61 1.14 8.76 -17.04
CA ALA A 61 0.94 8.55 -15.61
C ALA A 61 1.50 9.69 -14.75
N VAL A 62 2.70 10.19 -15.06
CA VAL A 62 3.29 11.37 -14.40
C VAL A 62 2.38 12.60 -14.56
N SER A 63 1.92 12.87 -15.78
CA SER A 63 0.99 13.99 -16.06
C SER A 63 -0.30 13.88 -15.23
N ARG A 64 -0.86 12.67 -15.10
CA ARG A 64 -2.06 12.42 -14.29
C ARG A 64 -1.81 12.56 -12.80
N LEU A 65 -0.66 12.12 -12.29
CA LEU A 65 -0.28 12.29 -10.89
C LEU A 65 -0.03 13.75 -10.53
N LYS A 66 0.59 14.52 -11.43
CA LYS A 66 0.75 15.97 -11.30
C LYS A 66 -0.60 16.68 -11.24
N ARG A 67 -1.51 16.38 -12.17
CA ARG A 67 -2.88 16.94 -12.19
C ARG A 67 -3.69 16.63 -10.94
N ARG A 68 -3.38 15.54 -10.25
CA ARG A 68 -4.01 15.14 -8.98
C ARG A 68 -3.30 15.69 -7.74
N GLY A 69 -2.29 16.56 -7.91
CA GLY A 69 -1.54 17.15 -6.82
C GLY A 69 -0.64 16.18 -6.05
N LEU A 70 -0.38 14.98 -6.58
CA LEU A 70 0.48 13.98 -5.93
C LEU A 70 1.96 14.18 -6.26
N LEU A 71 2.25 14.68 -7.46
CA LEU A 71 3.60 15.05 -7.88
C LEU A 71 3.68 16.55 -8.14
N VAL A 72 4.79 17.14 -7.73
CA VAL A 72 5.12 18.55 -7.96
C VAL A 72 6.35 18.64 -8.86
N ALA A 73 6.39 19.68 -9.70
CA ALA A 73 7.55 19.94 -10.55
C ALA A 73 8.64 20.57 -9.69
N GLU A 74 9.81 19.96 -9.68
CA GLU A 74 10.99 20.38 -8.93
C GLU A 74 12.23 20.31 -9.83
N ARG A 75 13.41 20.59 -9.25
CA ARG A 75 14.69 20.40 -9.93
C ARG A 75 15.59 19.50 -9.09
N THR A 76 16.35 18.63 -9.75
CA THR A 76 17.46 17.91 -9.10
C THR A 76 18.51 18.90 -8.59
N ALA A 77 19.42 18.46 -7.73
CA ALA A 77 20.60 19.25 -7.34
C ALA A 77 21.42 19.74 -8.55
N ALA A 78 21.45 18.98 -9.65
CA ALA A 78 22.09 19.35 -10.91
C ALA A 78 21.25 20.30 -11.81
N GLY A 79 20.11 20.81 -11.32
CA GLY A 79 19.25 21.77 -12.02
C GLY A 79 18.30 21.18 -13.08
N ALA A 80 18.34 19.87 -13.34
CA ALA A 80 17.45 19.21 -14.30
C ALA A 80 15.99 19.14 -13.81
N ALA A 81 15.03 19.28 -14.72
CA ALA A 81 13.61 19.16 -14.42
C ALA A 81 13.27 17.76 -13.89
N ALA A 82 12.59 17.72 -12.75
CA ALA A 82 12.29 16.50 -12.03
C ALA A 82 10.93 16.60 -11.31
N TYR A 83 10.48 15.48 -10.75
CA TYR A 83 9.22 15.40 -10.04
C TYR A 83 9.45 14.90 -8.61
N GLY A 84 8.99 15.68 -7.64
CA GLY A 84 8.93 15.31 -6.23
C GLY A 84 7.50 14.94 -5.82
N LEU A 85 7.36 14.33 -4.64
CA LEU A 85 6.06 14.18 -3.98
C LEU A 85 5.62 15.55 -3.42
N SER A 86 4.33 15.86 -3.46
CA SER A 86 3.80 16.94 -2.62
C SER A 86 3.84 16.56 -1.15
N ASP A 87 3.78 17.52 -0.23
CA ASP A 87 3.74 17.23 1.22
C ASP A 87 2.54 16.37 1.60
N ALA A 88 1.37 16.66 1.00
CA ALA A 88 0.18 15.83 1.18
C ALA A 88 0.38 14.38 0.70
N ALA A 89 1.14 14.18 -0.39
CA ALA A 89 1.45 12.84 -0.90
C ALA A 89 2.50 12.13 -0.04
N ARG A 90 3.48 12.85 0.52
CA ARG A 90 4.44 12.30 1.49
C ARG A 90 3.71 11.78 2.73
N GLN A 91 2.86 12.62 3.33
CA GLN A 91 2.07 12.25 4.50
C GLN A 91 1.17 11.04 4.23
N LEU A 92 0.50 11.01 3.08
CA LEU A 92 -0.36 9.88 2.70
C LEU A 92 0.43 8.57 2.59
N LEU A 93 1.66 8.63 2.09
CA LEU A 93 2.53 7.47 1.97
C LEU A 93 3.11 7.04 3.33
N GLU A 94 3.41 7.98 4.23
CA GLU A 94 3.86 7.69 5.60
C GLU A 94 2.76 7.02 6.42
N ASP A 95 1.52 7.53 6.31
CA ASP A 95 0.35 6.91 6.92
C ASP A 95 0.16 5.48 6.38
N GLY A 96 0.34 5.29 5.08
CA GLY A 96 0.25 3.97 4.43
C GLY A 96 1.36 3.01 4.84
N ASP A 97 2.59 3.48 5.06
CA ASP A 97 3.72 2.63 5.45
C ASP A 97 3.47 1.92 6.78
N ARG A 98 2.86 2.62 7.76
CA ARG A 98 2.49 2.00 9.04
C ARG A 98 1.59 0.79 8.84
N ARG A 99 0.74 0.81 7.81
CA ARG A 99 -0.21 -0.27 7.50
C ARG A 99 0.39 -1.36 6.61
N ILE A 100 1.31 -0.98 5.73
CA ILE A 100 1.98 -1.90 4.79
C ILE A 100 3.05 -2.73 5.51
N PHE A 101 3.79 -2.11 6.43
CA PHE A 101 4.94 -2.73 7.11
C PHE A 101 4.70 -2.97 8.61
N GLY A 102 3.84 -2.18 9.25
CA GLY A 102 3.40 -2.44 10.61
C GLY A 102 2.12 -3.26 10.55
N ARG A 103 2.20 -4.54 10.93
CA ARG A 103 1.00 -5.30 11.27
C ARG A 103 1.01 -5.54 12.78
N PRO A 104 0.44 -4.64 13.60
CA PRO A 104 0.11 -5.00 14.96
C PRO A 104 -0.84 -6.19 14.86
N ALA A 105 -0.41 -7.36 15.35
CA ALA A 105 -1.33 -8.48 15.51
C ALA A 105 -2.34 -8.05 16.58
N ALA A 106 -3.58 -7.74 16.18
CA ALA A 106 -4.63 -7.41 17.12
C ALA A 106 -4.79 -8.59 18.08
N ARG A 107 -4.71 -8.32 19.38
CA ARG A 107 -5.07 -9.30 20.39
C ARG A 107 -6.57 -9.22 20.59
N LEU A 108 -7.19 -10.36 20.90
CA LEU A 108 -8.61 -10.39 21.22
C LEU A 108 -8.95 -9.46 22.40
N SER A 109 -8.01 -9.32 23.35
CA SER A 109 -8.10 -8.43 24.51
C SER A 109 -8.11 -6.94 24.18
N ASP A 110 -7.63 -6.55 22.99
CA ASP A 110 -7.58 -5.13 22.61
C ASP A 110 -8.99 -4.57 22.35
N GLY A 111 -9.98 -5.44 22.11
CA GLY A 111 -11.37 -5.06 21.89
C GLY A 111 -11.65 -4.52 20.49
N TRP A 112 -12.75 -3.79 20.39
CA TRP A 112 -13.34 -3.30 19.15
C TRP A 112 -13.56 -1.81 19.22
N VAL A 113 -13.53 -1.17 18.06
CA VAL A 113 -14.10 0.16 17.83
C VAL A 113 -15.36 0.00 16.98
N LEU A 114 -16.45 0.64 17.41
CA LEU A 114 -17.67 0.78 16.63
C LEU A 114 -17.79 2.21 16.14
N ALA A 115 -18.14 2.37 14.88
CA ALA A 115 -18.53 3.63 14.28
C ALA A 115 -20.02 3.56 13.95
N VAL A 116 -20.81 4.32 14.70
CA VAL A 116 -22.23 4.52 14.44
C VAL A 116 -22.35 5.85 13.73
N PHE A 117 -22.90 5.86 12.52
CA PHE A 117 -23.10 7.12 11.82
C PHE A 117 -24.55 7.36 11.46
N SER A 118 -24.95 8.62 11.56
CA SER A 118 -26.24 9.12 11.10
C SER A 118 -25.98 10.32 10.20
N VAL A 119 -26.37 10.21 8.93
CA VAL A 119 -26.17 11.26 7.93
C VAL A 119 -27.54 11.64 7.37
N PRO A 120 -27.95 12.91 7.45
CA PRO A 120 -29.19 13.40 6.84
C PRO A 120 -29.27 13.03 5.35
N GLU A 121 -30.48 12.80 4.83
CA GLU A 121 -30.64 12.36 3.44
C GLU A 121 -30.15 13.40 2.42
N GLU A 122 -30.30 14.68 2.76
CA GLU A 122 -29.79 15.82 2.00
C GLU A 122 -28.26 15.74 1.76
N GLU A 123 -27.54 15.05 2.66
CA GLU A 123 -26.10 14.90 2.64
C GLU A 123 -25.65 13.50 2.19
N ARG A 124 -26.44 12.82 1.35
CA ARG A 124 -26.15 11.46 0.85
C ARG A 124 -24.73 11.26 0.32
N HIS A 125 -24.11 12.29 -0.23
CA HIS A 125 -22.71 12.24 -0.68
C HIS A 125 -21.74 11.96 0.49
N LYS A 126 -21.93 12.58 1.66
CA LYS A 126 -21.12 12.34 2.87
C LYS A 126 -21.31 10.92 3.39
N ARG A 127 -22.53 10.37 3.32
CA ARG A 127 -22.80 8.97 3.65
C ARG A 127 -22.00 8.00 2.77
N HIS A 128 -22.00 8.22 1.45
CA HIS A 128 -21.19 7.41 0.54
C HIS A 128 -19.68 7.55 0.81
N LEU A 129 -19.22 8.77 1.12
CA LEU A 129 -17.84 9.03 1.50
C LEU A 129 -17.46 8.28 2.79
N LEU A 130 -18.27 8.37 3.84
CA LEU A 130 -18.09 7.65 5.11
C LEU A 130 -17.95 6.16 4.91
N ARG A 131 -18.92 5.53 4.22
CA ARG A 131 -18.88 4.09 3.91
C ARG A 131 -17.59 3.73 3.16
N SER A 132 -17.22 4.51 2.14
CA SER A 132 -16.00 4.26 1.38
C SER A 132 -14.74 4.37 2.24
N ARG A 133 -14.70 5.31 3.18
CA ARG A 133 -13.54 5.52 4.08
C ARG A 133 -13.45 4.44 5.15
N LEU A 134 -14.56 4.09 5.80
CA LEU A 134 -14.60 3.03 6.81
C LEU A 134 -14.23 1.67 6.19
N SER A 135 -14.75 1.33 5.00
CA SER A 135 -14.30 0.13 4.28
C SER A 135 -12.81 0.14 3.97
N ARG A 136 -12.23 1.28 3.57
CA ARG A 136 -10.78 1.40 3.31
C ARG A 136 -9.94 1.35 4.58
N LEU A 137 -10.51 1.73 5.73
CA LEU A 137 -9.89 1.57 7.04
C LEU A 137 -10.01 0.14 7.57
N GLY A 138 -10.75 -0.73 6.89
CA GLY A 138 -10.93 -2.15 7.23
C GLY A 138 -12.18 -2.44 8.07
N PHE A 139 -13.07 -1.48 8.29
CA PHE A 139 -14.29 -1.74 9.05
C PHE A 139 -15.21 -2.73 8.32
N GLY A 140 -15.78 -3.65 9.08
CA GLY A 140 -16.88 -4.52 8.69
C GLY A 140 -18.22 -3.85 8.97
N THR A 141 -19.29 -4.38 8.37
CA THR A 141 -20.66 -3.89 8.61
C THR A 141 -21.35 -4.79 9.63
N ALA A 142 -21.55 -4.29 10.85
CA ALA A 142 -22.25 -5.04 11.90
C ALA A 142 -23.77 -4.99 11.73
N ALA A 143 -24.29 -3.84 11.30
CA ALA A 143 -25.69 -3.58 10.97
C ALA A 143 -25.78 -2.34 10.05
N PRO A 144 -26.95 -2.02 9.45
CA PRO A 144 -27.13 -0.75 8.74
C PRO A 144 -26.76 0.45 9.63
N GLY A 145 -25.78 1.25 9.20
CA GLY A 145 -25.29 2.41 9.96
C GLY A 145 -24.30 2.10 11.09
N VAL A 146 -24.03 0.81 11.37
CA VAL A 146 -23.10 0.38 12.44
C VAL A 146 -21.93 -0.39 11.82
N TRP A 147 -20.75 0.19 11.96
CA TRP A 147 -19.50 -0.37 11.46
C TRP A 147 -18.61 -0.78 12.63
N ILE A 148 -17.82 -1.84 12.45
CA ILE A 148 -16.97 -2.39 13.51
C ILE A 148 -15.58 -2.69 12.97
N ALA A 149 -14.55 -2.48 13.80
CA ALA A 149 -13.18 -2.87 13.50
C ALA A 149 -12.39 -3.18 14.79
N PRO A 150 -11.25 -3.87 14.71
CA PRO A 150 -10.36 -4.02 15.85
C PRO A 150 -9.93 -2.65 16.43
N ALA A 151 -9.82 -2.55 17.76
CA ALA A 151 -9.59 -1.27 18.44
C ALA A 151 -8.30 -0.54 18.03
N HIS A 152 -7.27 -1.26 17.55
CA HIS A 152 -6.03 -0.64 17.06
C HIS A 152 -6.24 0.33 15.88
N LEU A 153 -7.39 0.26 15.21
CA LEU A 153 -7.76 1.17 14.12
C LEU A 153 -8.42 2.46 14.62
N TYR A 154 -8.66 2.62 15.92
CA TYR A 154 -9.34 3.80 16.49
C TYR A 154 -8.64 5.11 16.12
N GLU A 155 -7.34 5.25 16.42
CA GLU A 155 -6.61 6.50 16.18
C GLU A 155 -6.51 6.85 14.69
N GLU A 156 -6.27 5.85 13.83
CA GLU A 156 -6.24 6.06 12.37
C GLU A 156 -7.62 6.52 11.86
N THR A 157 -8.69 5.96 12.41
CA THR A 157 -10.06 6.31 12.08
C THR A 157 -10.39 7.73 12.52
N ARG A 158 -10.09 8.07 13.77
CA ARG A 158 -10.33 9.40 14.35
C ARG A 158 -9.67 10.49 13.51
N HIS A 159 -8.36 10.36 13.24
CA HIS A 159 -7.63 11.31 12.40
C HIS A 159 -8.18 11.40 10.98
N THR A 160 -8.59 10.27 10.39
CA THR A 160 -9.17 10.26 9.04
C THR A 160 -10.52 10.98 8.99
N LEU A 161 -11.37 10.78 9.98
CA LEU A 161 -12.69 11.43 10.07
C LEU A 161 -12.56 12.93 10.34
N GLU A 162 -11.64 13.35 11.21
CA GLU A 162 -11.34 14.76 11.47
C GLU A 162 -10.85 15.48 10.21
N ARG A 163 -9.86 14.90 9.51
CA ARG A 163 -9.31 15.48 8.26
C ARG A 163 -10.35 15.65 7.16
N LEU A 164 -11.39 14.82 7.17
CA LEU A 164 -12.48 14.86 6.18
C LEU A 164 -13.71 15.61 6.68
N GLU A 165 -13.66 16.20 7.87
CA GLU A 165 -14.77 16.93 8.50
C GLU A 165 -16.04 16.07 8.65
N LEU A 166 -15.84 14.78 8.88
CA LEU A 166 -16.92 13.79 9.03
C LEU A 166 -17.27 13.49 10.49
N GLY A 167 -16.48 14.01 11.44
CA GLY A 167 -16.70 13.84 12.88
C GLY A 167 -18.13 14.11 13.36
N PRO A 168 -18.81 15.20 12.92
CA PRO A 168 -20.17 15.50 13.37
C PRO A 168 -21.23 14.45 13.04
N TYR A 169 -20.95 13.51 12.13
CA TYR A 169 -21.89 12.49 11.67
C TYR A 169 -21.63 11.11 12.29
N VAL A 170 -20.59 10.97 13.11
CA VAL A 170 -20.10 9.67 13.59
C VAL A 170 -19.85 9.70 15.08
N ASP A 171 -20.47 8.78 15.79
CA ASP A 171 -20.12 8.43 17.16
C ASP A 171 -19.19 7.21 17.16
N LEU A 172 -18.07 7.32 17.87
CA LEU A 172 -17.11 6.24 18.05
C LEU A 172 -17.22 5.66 19.47
N PHE A 173 -17.41 4.34 19.55
CA PHE A 173 -17.43 3.59 20.81
C PHE A 173 -16.29 2.59 20.83
N THR A 174 -15.70 2.35 22.00
CA THR A 174 -14.73 1.27 22.19
C THR A 174 -15.26 0.29 23.23
N GLY A 175 -14.94 -1.00 23.06
CA GLY A 175 -15.41 -2.02 23.99
C GLY A 175 -15.12 -3.45 23.56
N THR A 176 -15.74 -4.41 24.23
CA THR A 176 -15.62 -5.84 23.93
C THR A 176 -16.92 -6.38 23.33
N HIS A 177 -16.82 -7.47 22.56
CA HIS A 177 -18.02 -8.15 22.07
C HIS A 177 -18.59 -9.05 23.17
N ALA A 178 -19.70 -8.63 23.75
CA ALA A 178 -20.41 -9.36 24.81
C ALA A 178 -21.47 -10.35 24.30
N GLY A 179 -21.59 -10.51 22.98
CA GLY A 179 -22.75 -11.15 22.33
C GLY A 179 -22.99 -12.61 22.73
N PHE A 180 -24.22 -13.07 22.51
CA PHE A 180 -24.68 -14.43 22.84
C PHE A 180 -24.03 -15.53 22.00
N ALA A 181 -23.46 -15.19 20.83
CA ALA A 181 -22.76 -16.12 19.95
C ALA A 181 -21.23 -15.88 20.01
N PRO A 182 -20.41 -16.92 19.75
CA PRO A 182 -18.97 -16.76 19.69
C PRO A 182 -18.55 -15.66 18.71
N THR A 183 -17.61 -14.81 19.12
CA THR A 183 -17.14 -13.66 18.33
C THR A 183 -16.69 -14.04 16.92
N ALA A 184 -16.07 -15.22 16.74
CA ALA A 184 -15.65 -15.71 15.43
C ALA A 184 -16.82 -15.84 14.43
N GLN A 185 -18.01 -16.28 14.88
CA GLN A 185 -19.20 -16.37 14.02
C GLN A 185 -19.74 -14.99 13.64
N ALA A 186 -19.60 -14.01 14.53
CA ALA A 186 -20.03 -12.64 14.27
C ALA A 186 -19.09 -11.95 13.27
N VAL A 187 -17.78 -12.16 13.41
CA VAL A 187 -16.74 -11.68 12.49
C VAL A 187 -17.01 -12.15 11.05
N ALA A 188 -17.34 -13.42 10.85
CA ALA A 188 -17.67 -13.95 9.52
C ALA A 188 -18.92 -13.33 8.88
N ARG A 189 -19.80 -12.68 9.65
CA ARG A 189 -20.94 -11.91 9.13
C ARG A 189 -20.59 -10.44 8.87
N TRP A 190 -19.69 -9.88 9.66
CA TRP A 190 -19.31 -8.46 9.56
C TRP A 190 -18.34 -8.21 8.40
N TRP A 191 -17.52 -9.21 8.07
CA TRP A 191 -16.57 -9.18 6.96
C TRP A 191 -16.82 -10.30 5.97
N ASP A 192 -16.60 -9.99 4.70
CA ASP A 192 -16.45 -11.00 3.64
C ASP A 192 -15.04 -11.60 3.73
N LEU A 193 -14.88 -12.55 4.65
CA LEU A 193 -13.61 -13.23 4.90
C LEU A 193 -13.14 -14.01 3.66
N ASP A 194 -14.06 -14.55 2.86
CA ASP A 194 -13.74 -15.28 1.64
C ASP A 194 -13.14 -14.36 0.58
N ALA A 195 -13.70 -13.16 0.37
CA ALA A 195 -13.13 -12.19 -0.55
C ALA A 195 -11.76 -11.69 -0.09
N ILE A 196 -11.53 -11.52 1.21
CA ILE A 196 -10.22 -11.16 1.75
C ILE A 196 -9.22 -12.31 1.55
N ALA A 197 -9.61 -13.54 1.88
CA ALA A 197 -8.79 -14.73 1.70
C ALA A 197 -8.42 -14.95 0.22
N ALA A 198 -9.37 -14.76 -0.71
CA ALA A 198 -9.13 -14.87 -2.14
C ALA A 198 -8.05 -13.89 -2.63
N ARG A 199 -8.01 -12.66 -2.11
CA ARG A 199 -6.97 -11.68 -2.45
C ARG A 199 -5.59 -12.10 -1.94
N HIS A 200 -5.51 -12.65 -0.73
CA HIS A 200 -4.28 -13.21 -0.18
C HIS A 200 -3.80 -14.43 -0.97
N ARG A 201 -4.71 -15.34 -1.35
CA ARG A 201 -4.38 -16.50 -2.19
C ARG A 201 -3.88 -16.08 -3.58
N ALA A 202 -4.47 -15.05 -4.19
CA ALA A 202 -3.99 -14.50 -5.46
C ALA A 202 -2.56 -13.94 -5.33
N PHE A 203 -2.28 -13.22 -4.25
CA PHE A 203 -0.91 -12.74 -3.95
C PHE A 203 0.08 -13.90 -3.78
N LEU A 204 -0.31 -14.95 -3.04
CA LEU A 204 0.53 -16.13 -2.83
C LEU A 204 0.84 -16.87 -4.13
N ALA A 205 -0.18 -17.11 -4.96
CA ALA A 205 -0.03 -17.77 -6.26
C ALA A 205 1.02 -17.05 -7.14
N GLU A 206 1.06 -15.73 -7.08
CA GLU A 206 2.00 -14.92 -7.86
C GLU A 206 3.42 -14.91 -7.25
N HIS A 207 3.53 -14.85 -5.92
CA HIS A 207 4.80 -14.47 -5.27
C HIS A 207 5.51 -15.59 -4.53
N GLU A 208 4.85 -16.71 -4.22
CA GLU A 208 5.54 -17.90 -3.73
C GLU A 208 6.57 -18.44 -4.74
N PRO A 209 6.27 -18.55 -6.05
CA PRO A 209 7.27 -18.97 -7.03
C PRO A 209 8.44 -17.99 -7.13
N VAL A 210 8.17 -16.69 -6.98
CA VAL A 210 9.19 -15.62 -6.97
C VAL A 210 10.11 -15.78 -5.75
N LEU A 211 9.54 -15.99 -4.56
CA LEU A 211 10.30 -16.24 -3.35
C LEU A 211 11.14 -17.51 -3.46
N ALA A 212 10.57 -18.60 -3.97
CA ALA A 212 11.30 -19.86 -4.17
C ALA A 212 12.48 -19.69 -5.14
N ARG A 213 12.28 -18.97 -6.25
CA ARG A 213 13.36 -18.61 -7.19
C ARG A 213 14.47 -17.83 -6.50
N TRP A 214 14.12 -16.81 -5.71
CA TRP A 214 15.09 -16.00 -5.01
C TRP A 214 15.80 -16.76 -3.89
N ALA A 215 15.12 -17.65 -3.17
CA ALA A 215 15.73 -18.47 -2.12
C ALA A 215 16.90 -19.32 -2.64
N ARG A 216 16.82 -19.82 -3.87
CA ARG A 216 17.86 -20.64 -4.51
C ARG A 216 19.04 -19.84 -5.10
N ARG A 217 18.89 -18.52 -5.27
CA ARG A 217 19.94 -17.66 -5.85
C ARG A 217 20.99 -17.26 -4.81
N ARG A 218 22.26 -17.39 -5.20
CA ARG A 218 23.43 -16.91 -4.42
C ARG A 218 23.67 -15.42 -4.58
N SER A 219 23.40 -14.85 -5.76
CA SER A 219 23.54 -13.42 -6.04
C SER A 219 22.18 -12.72 -6.14
N VAL A 220 22.17 -11.42 -5.84
CA VAL A 220 20.99 -10.55 -5.94
C VAL A 220 21.26 -9.40 -6.91
N PRO A 221 21.12 -9.63 -8.23
CA PRO A 221 21.31 -8.58 -9.24
C PRO A 221 20.36 -7.40 -8.98
N PRO A 222 20.86 -6.15 -8.89
CA PRO A 222 20.07 -4.98 -8.50
C PRO A 222 18.79 -4.76 -9.33
N GLU A 223 18.87 -4.83 -10.65
CA GLU A 223 17.72 -4.59 -11.54
C GLU A 223 16.62 -5.65 -11.37
N ALA A 224 16.99 -6.92 -11.32
CA ALA A 224 16.04 -8.01 -11.11
C ALA A 224 15.38 -7.93 -9.71
N ALA A 225 16.17 -7.57 -8.69
CA ALA A 225 15.66 -7.37 -7.34
C ALA A 225 14.70 -6.19 -7.26
N TYR A 226 15.03 -5.06 -7.90
CA TYR A 226 14.15 -3.90 -8.02
C TYR A 226 12.82 -4.29 -8.67
N ARG A 227 12.87 -4.97 -9.83
CA ARG A 227 11.67 -5.35 -10.58
C ARG A 227 10.73 -6.22 -9.73
N ASP A 228 11.24 -7.32 -9.20
CA ASP A 228 10.42 -8.29 -8.48
C ASP A 228 9.93 -7.72 -7.13
N TYR A 229 10.75 -6.91 -6.45
CA TYR A 229 10.35 -6.24 -5.21
C TYR A 229 9.24 -5.21 -5.45
N LEU A 230 9.36 -4.38 -6.49
CA LEU A 230 8.38 -3.33 -6.72
C LEU A 230 7.02 -3.90 -7.12
N LEU A 231 6.99 -4.98 -7.91
CA LEU A 231 5.75 -5.71 -8.21
C LEU A 231 5.16 -6.32 -6.93
N ALA A 232 5.99 -6.95 -6.10
CA ALA A 232 5.55 -7.52 -4.83
C ALA A 232 4.98 -6.47 -3.86
N LEU A 233 5.63 -5.33 -3.73
CA LEU A 233 5.14 -4.22 -2.91
C LEU A 233 3.86 -3.61 -3.50
N ASP A 234 3.76 -3.46 -4.82
CA ASP A 234 2.57 -2.91 -5.46
C ASP A 234 1.34 -3.83 -5.32
N ALA A 235 1.57 -5.15 -5.29
CA ALA A 235 0.57 -6.15 -4.96
C ALA A 235 0.20 -6.13 -3.48
N TRP A 236 1.20 -6.21 -2.61
CA TRP A 236 1.02 -6.28 -1.17
C TRP A 236 0.29 -5.06 -0.61
N ARG A 237 0.66 -3.84 -1.03
CA ARG A 237 0.11 -2.59 -0.47
C ARG A 237 -1.40 -2.45 -0.55
N ARG A 238 -2.10 -3.25 -1.35
CA ARG A 238 -3.57 -3.26 -1.44
C ARG A 238 -4.23 -4.15 -0.39
N LEU A 239 -3.53 -5.17 0.10
CA LEU A 239 -4.07 -6.16 1.04
C LEU A 239 -4.32 -5.57 2.44
N PRO A 240 -3.40 -4.81 3.06
CA PRO A 240 -3.64 -4.23 4.39
C PRO A 240 -4.81 -3.24 4.45
N TYR A 241 -5.22 -2.62 3.33
CA TYR A 241 -6.42 -1.78 3.29
C TYR A 241 -7.71 -2.59 3.16
N ALA A 242 -7.62 -3.87 2.81
CA ALA A 242 -8.75 -4.79 2.71
C ALA A 242 -8.87 -5.71 3.93
N ASP A 243 -7.74 -6.06 4.53
CA ASP A 243 -7.61 -6.91 5.70
C ASP A 243 -7.42 -6.04 6.96
N PRO A 244 -8.38 -6.01 7.89
CA PRO A 244 -8.31 -5.18 9.08
C PRO A 244 -7.39 -5.72 10.17
N GLY A 245 -6.64 -6.80 9.91
CA GLY A 245 -5.75 -7.38 10.92
C GLY A 245 -6.53 -8.00 12.08
N LEU A 246 -7.54 -8.82 11.77
CA LEU A 246 -8.31 -9.53 12.80
C LEU A 246 -7.41 -10.44 13.65
N PRO A 247 -7.72 -10.60 14.95
CA PRO A 247 -7.04 -11.58 15.80
C PRO A 247 -7.10 -12.99 15.20
N SER A 248 -5.97 -13.69 15.19
CA SER A 248 -5.85 -15.06 14.63
C SER A 248 -6.90 -16.05 15.14
N PRO A 249 -7.30 -16.06 16.44
CA PRO A 249 -8.33 -16.97 16.93
C PRO A 249 -9.74 -16.75 16.33
N LEU A 250 -9.97 -15.63 15.64
CA LEU A 250 -11.26 -15.30 15.02
C LEU A 250 -11.29 -15.65 13.53
N LEU A 251 -10.19 -16.15 12.98
CA LEU A 251 -10.03 -16.46 11.56
C LEU A 251 -10.17 -17.97 11.31
N PRO A 252 -10.55 -18.37 10.09
CA PRO A 252 -10.50 -19.77 9.68
C PRO A 252 -9.11 -20.39 9.83
N GLU A 253 -9.05 -21.71 10.04
CA GLU A 253 -7.79 -22.44 10.22
C GLU A 253 -6.87 -22.34 8.98
N ASP A 254 -7.45 -22.33 7.79
CA ASP A 254 -6.73 -22.23 6.51
C ASP A 254 -6.46 -20.78 6.06
N TRP A 255 -6.51 -19.82 6.99
CA TRP A 255 -6.40 -18.40 6.67
C TRP A 255 -5.06 -18.04 6.00
N PRO A 256 -5.08 -17.54 4.74
CA PRO A 256 -3.86 -17.32 3.97
C PRO A 256 -3.06 -16.06 4.39
N GLY A 257 -3.64 -15.19 5.21
CA GLY A 257 -3.07 -13.87 5.50
C GLY A 257 -1.75 -13.89 6.27
N GLY A 258 -1.52 -14.91 7.12
CA GLY A 258 -0.24 -15.10 7.81
C GLY A 258 0.87 -15.49 6.84
N ARG A 259 0.59 -16.47 5.97
CA ARG A 259 1.52 -16.92 4.94
C ARG A 259 1.84 -15.82 3.92
N ALA A 260 0.84 -15.03 3.49
CA ALA A 260 1.05 -13.91 2.58
C ALA A 260 1.99 -12.84 3.17
N ALA A 261 1.81 -12.53 4.46
CA ALA A 261 2.70 -11.61 5.18
C ALA A 261 4.14 -12.18 5.29
N GLU A 262 4.30 -13.47 5.58
CA GLU A 262 5.62 -14.12 5.61
C GLU A 262 6.32 -14.03 4.25
N VAL A 263 5.61 -14.36 3.16
CA VAL A 263 6.15 -14.31 1.79
C VAL A 263 6.59 -12.88 1.44
N PHE A 264 5.75 -11.89 1.71
CA PHE A 264 6.10 -10.50 1.50
C PHE A 264 7.32 -10.07 2.34
N GLY A 265 7.32 -10.35 3.64
CA GLY A 265 8.41 -9.98 4.54
C GLY A 265 9.75 -10.58 4.13
N ARG A 266 9.76 -11.83 3.62
CA ARG A 266 10.98 -12.47 3.11
C ARG A 266 11.46 -11.86 1.79
N LEU A 267 10.56 -11.50 0.88
CA LEU A 267 10.90 -10.78 -0.34
C LEU A 267 11.44 -9.38 -0.02
N ASP A 268 10.80 -8.67 0.92
CA ASP A 268 11.23 -7.37 1.39
C ASP A 268 12.65 -7.39 1.94
N ALA A 269 12.90 -8.27 2.92
CA ALA A 269 14.21 -8.43 3.54
C ALA A 269 15.31 -8.80 2.53
N LYS A 270 14.98 -9.60 1.51
CA LYS A 270 15.97 -10.08 0.53
C LYS A 270 16.24 -9.08 -0.59
N LEU A 271 15.22 -8.36 -1.07
CA LEU A 271 15.28 -7.62 -2.33
C LEU A 271 15.36 -6.11 -2.16
N ARG A 272 14.80 -5.55 -1.09
CA ARG A 272 14.66 -4.10 -0.92
C ARG A 272 15.97 -3.35 -1.10
N ALA A 273 17.03 -3.77 -0.38
CA ALA A 273 18.34 -3.11 -0.39
C ALA A 273 19.06 -3.24 -1.75
N ALA A 274 18.94 -4.39 -2.41
CA ALA A 274 19.53 -4.56 -3.74
C ALA A 274 18.79 -3.72 -4.80
N GLY A 275 17.45 -3.65 -4.72
CA GLY A 275 16.64 -2.82 -5.60
C GLY A 275 16.87 -1.32 -5.40
N ALA A 276 17.14 -0.91 -4.16
CA ALA A 276 17.55 0.46 -3.82
C ALA A 276 18.79 0.91 -4.61
N ARG A 277 19.80 0.04 -4.76
CA ARG A 277 21.01 0.36 -5.54
C ARG A 277 20.69 0.67 -7.00
N TYR A 278 19.88 -0.18 -7.64
CA TYR A 278 19.41 0.07 -9.02
C TYR A 278 18.61 1.37 -9.12
N ALA A 279 17.75 1.64 -8.14
CA ALA A 279 16.98 2.87 -8.08
C ALA A 279 17.91 4.10 -8.03
N CYS A 280 18.89 4.10 -7.12
CA CYS A 280 19.87 5.17 -6.99
C CYS A 280 20.66 5.39 -8.29
N GLU A 281 21.21 4.34 -8.88
CA GLU A 281 21.94 4.39 -10.16
C GLU A 281 21.08 4.96 -11.29
N ALA A 282 19.83 4.49 -11.40
CA ALA A 282 18.90 4.97 -12.41
C ALA A 282 18.50 6.44 -12.19
N THR A 283 18.54 6.96 -10.95
CA THR A 283 18.26 8.39 -10.67
C THR A 283 19.47 9.31 -10.82
N ALA A 284 20.69 8.84 -10.57
CA ALA A 284 21.92 9.64 -10.65
C ALA A 284 22.24 10.12 -12.09
N GLY A 285 21.65 9.50 -13.11
CA GLY A 285 21.91 9.82 -14.51
C GLY A 285 23.24 9.23 -15.02
N PRO A 286 23.48 9.21 -16.34
CA PRO A 286 24.75 8.74 -16.87
C PRO A 286 25.86 9.68 -16.38
N HIS A 287 26.87 9.13 -15.70
CA HIS A 287 28.12 9.85 -15.49
C HIS A 287 28.64 10.31 -16.85
N ARG A 288 28.58 11.62 -17.12
CA ARG A 288 29.39 12.19 -18.19
C ARG A 288 30.84 12.08 -17.72
N THR A 289 31.53 11.04 -18.16
CA THR A 289 33.00 11.04 -18.23
C THR A 289 33.36 12.29 -19.04
N ARG A 290 33.81 13.36 -18.34
CA ARG A 290 34.49 14.46 -19.00
C ARG A 290 35.79 13.84 -19.55
N GLY A 291 35.79 13.53 -20.84
CA GLY A 291 37.01 13.29 -21.57
C GLY A 291 37.83 14.56 -21.49
N THR A 292 38.91 14.52 -20.72
CA THR A 292 39.99 15.50 -20.82
C THR A 292 40.62 15.30 -22.19
N VAL A 293 40.46 16.27 -23.07
CA VAL A 293 41.37 16.53 -24.19
C VAL A 293 42.21 17.71 -23.78
#